data_AF-A0AAU5BLJ4-F1
#
_entry.id   AF-A0AAU5BLJ4-F1
#
_cell.length_a   1.000
_cell.length_b   1.000
_cell.length_c   1.000
_cell.angle_alpha   90.00
_cell.angle_beta   90.00
_cell.angle_gamma   90.00
#
_symmetry.space_group_name_H-M   'P 1'
#
loop_
_entity.id
_entity.type
_entity.pdbx_description
1 polymer ?
#
loop_
_entity_poly.entity_id
_entity_poly.type
_entity_poly.pdbx_seq_one_letter_code
_entity_poly.pdbx_strand_id
1 'polypeptide(L)'
;MDVSNGAQAAASSTLAVSGALGAGLIIAAVAVVALLIGAFWFGMRRRDKELPPPRADEQPVPPAHRSHIQQENVHGEDRFPGDGTALSPYELGEHGTGSTPPESDRPRD
;
A
#
# COMPACT_ATOMS: atom_id res chain seq x y z
N MET A 1 -62.31 -33.67 11.77
CA MET A 1 -61.45 -32.47 11.65
C MET A 1 -60.17 -32.92 10.97
N ASP A 2 -59.82 -32.28 9.86
CA ASP A 2 -58.74 -32.73 8.97
C ASP A 2 -57.39 -32.22 9.50
N VAL A 3 -56.76 -33.03 10.36
CA VAL A 3 -55.49 -32.71 11.04
C VAL A 3 -54.30 -32.63 10.08
N SER A 4 -54.44 -33.21 8.88
CA SER A 4 -53.40 -33.24 7.84
C SER A 4 -53.13 -31.85 7.27
N ASN A 5 -54.16 -31.00 7.16
CA ASN A 5 -54.04 -29.64 6.63
C ASN A 5 -53.28 -28.71 7.58
N GLY A 6 -53.44 -28.89 8.90
CA GLY A 6 -52.68 -28.12 9.90
C GLY A 6 -51.19 -28.44 9.88
N ALA A 7 -50.84 -29.72 9.73
CA ALA A 7 -49.44 -30.16 9.61
C ALA A 7 -48.78 -29.66 8.31
N GLN A 8 -49.50 -29.71 7.18
CA GLN A 8 -49.05 -29.17 5.89
C GLN A 8 -48.84 -27.64 5.96
N ALA A 9 -49.75 -26.90 6.61
CA ALA A 9 -49.63 -25.45 6.77
C ALA A 9 -48.46 -25.05 7.69
N ALA A 10 -48.24 -25.79 8.79
CA ALA A 10 -47.11 -25.55 9.68
C ALA A 10 -45.77 -25.85 8.99
N ALA A 11 -45.66 -26.98 8.30
CA ALA A 11 -44.46 -27.35 7.53
C ALA A 11 -44.16 -26.31 6.43
N SER A 12 -45.19 -25.86 5.71
CA SER A 12 -45.06 -24.82 4.68
C SER A 12 -44.58 -23.49 5.27
N SER A 13 -45.08 -23.10 6.45
CA SER A 13 -44.68 -21.86 7.13
C SER A 13 -43.22 -21.91 7.61
N THR A 14 -42.78 -23.04 8.17
CA THR A 14 -41.38 -23.24 8.58
C THR A 14 -40.45 -23.23 7.38
N LEU A 15 -40.83 -23.88 6.27
CA LEU A 15 -40.04 -23.92 5.04
C LEU A 15 -40.00 -22.56 4.33
N ALA A 16 -41.09 -21.80 4.38
CA ALA A 16 -41.15 -20.43 3.87
C ALA A 16 -40.26 -19.48 4.69
N VAL A 17 -40.24 -19.60 6.02
CA VAL A 17 -39.34 -18.84 6.90
C VAL A 17 -37.88 -19.18 6.63
N SER A 18 -37.52 -20.46 6.55
CA SER A 18 -36.13 -20.87 6.30
C SER A 18 -35.69 -20.54 4.86
N GLY A 19 -36.58 -20.68 3.88
CA GLY A 19 -36.34 -20.28 2.49
C GLY A 19 -36.20 -18.76 2.31
N ALA A 20 -37.02 -17.96 3.00
CA ALA A 20 -36.93 -16.51 2.97
C ALA A 20 -35.63 -16.00 3.62
N LEU A 21 -35.20 -16.62 4.73
CA LEU A 21 -33.91 -16.31 5.36
C LEU A 21 -32.74 -16.69 4.45
N GLY A 22 -32.80 -17.85 3.78
CA GLY A 22 -31.78 -18.26 2.80
C GLY A 22 -31.70 -17.32 1.60
N ALA A 23 -32.84 -16.94 1.01
CA ALA A 23 -32.89 -16.01 -0.11
C ALA A 23 -32.38 -14.61 0.29
N GLY A 24 -32.76 -14.12 1.48
CA GLY A 24 -32.29 -12.84 2.01
C GLY A 24 -30.76 -12.80 2.18
N LEU A 25 -30.16 -13.88 2.68
CA LEU A 25 -28.71 -13.99 2.82
C LEU A 25 -27.99 -14.00 1.45
N ILE A 26 -28.54 -14.69 0.45
CA ILE A 26 -27.98 -14.69 -0.91
C ILE A 26 -28.06 -13.27 -1.51
N ILE A 27 -29.19 -12.59 -1.37
CA ILE A 27 -29.36 -11.21 -1.85
C ILE A 27 -28.37 -10.27 -1.16
N ALA A 28 -28.22 -10.39 0.17
CA ALA A 28 -27.27 -9.59 0.93
C ALA A 28 -25.82 -9.85 0.48
N ALA A 29 -25.45 -11.11 0.26
CA ALA A 29 -24.13 -11.45 -0.26
C ALA A 29 -23.88 -10.83 -1.65
N VAL A 30 -24.85 -10.93 -2.56
CA VAL A 30 -24.76 -10.32 -3.90
C VAL A 30 -24.65 -8.80 -3.79
N ALA A 31 -25.42 -8.16 -2.91
CA ALA A 31 -25.36 -6.72 -2.69
C ALA A 31 -23.98 -6.27 -2.19
N VAL A 32 -23.37 -7.01 -1.25
CA VAL A 32 -22.02 -6.74 -0.76
C VAL A 32 -20.99 -6.89 -1.89
N VAL A 33 -21.07 -7.97 -2.69
CA VAL A 33 -20.16 -8.18 -3.82
C VAL A 33 -20.29 -7.05 -4.85
N ALA A 34 -21.51 -6.66 -5.21
CA ALA A 34 -21.76 -5.56 -6.13
C ALA A 34 -21.20 -4.22 -5.60
N LEU A 35 -21.33 -3.97 -4.30
CA LEU A 35 -20.78 -2.77 -3.65
C LEU A 35 -19.24 -2.76 -3.70
N LEU A 36 -18.59 -3.91 -3.45
CA LEU A 36 -17.12 -4.02 -3.54
C LEU A 36 -16.61 -3.81 -4.97
N ILE A 37 -17.27 -4.42 -5.96
CA ILE A 37 -16.93 -4.23 -7.39
C ILE A 37 -17.13 -2.76 -7.77
N GLY A 38 -18.23 -2.15 -7.37
CA GLY A 38 -18.52 -0.73 -7.63
C GLY A 38 -17.48 0.20 -7.01
N ALA A 39 -17.08 -0.04 -5.76
CA ALA A 39 -16.04 0.73 -5.08
C ALA A 39 -14.68 0.60 -5.77
N PHE A 40 -14.29 -0.62 -6.16
CA PHE A 40 -13.05 -0.87 -6.88
C PHE A 40 -13.05 -0.16 -8.25
N TRP A 41 -14.13 -0.31 -9.02
CA TRP A 41 -14.29 0.35 -10.31
C TRP A 41 -14.26 1.88 -10.20
N PHE A 42 -14.93 2.45 -9.19
CA PHE A 42 -14.89 3.88 -8.91
C PHE A 42 -13.49 4.37 -8.57
N GLY A 43 -12.72 3.58 -7.80
CA GLY A 43 -11.31 3.85 -7.50
C GLY A 43 -10.43 3.87 -8.75
N MET A 44 -10.59 2.90 -9.64
CA MET A 44 -9.89 2.87 -10.94
C MET A 44 -10.26 4.07 -11.81
N ARG A 45 -11.57 4.34 -11.97
CA ARG A 45 -12.09 5.48 -12.73
C ARG A 45 -11.50 6.82 -12.25
N ARG A 46 -11.21 6.93 -10.95
CA ARG A 46 -10.57 8.12 -10.36
C ARG A 46 -9.09 8.23 -10.71
N ARG A 47 -8.35 7.11 -10.72
CA ARG A 47 -6.94 7.05 -11.15
C ARG A 47 -6.76 7.31 -12.64
N ASP A 48 -7.73 6.92 -13.47
CA ASP A 48 -7.69 7.21 -14.92
C ASP A 48 -7.76 8.71 -15.26
N LYS A 49 -8.10 9.56 -14.29
CA LYS A 49 -8.06 11.02 -14.44
C LYS A 49 -6.68 11.61 -14.14
N GLU A 50 -5.78 10.82 -13.58
CA GLU A 50 -4.39 11.20 -13.37
C GLU A 50 -3.60 10.95 -14.66
N LEU A 51 -2.52 11.71 -14.86
CA LEU A 51 -1.62 11.45 -15.99
C LEU A 51 -1.02 10.05 -15.83
N PRO A 52 -0.90 9.27 -16.91
CA PRO A 52 -0.23 7.98 -16.84
C PRO A 52 1.21 8.17 -16.33
N PRO A 53 1.78 7.18 -15.63
CA PRO A 53 3.19 7.21 -15.27
C PRO A 53 4.04 7.52 -16.51
N PRO A 54 5.06 8.39 -16.38
CA PRO A 54 5.89 8.78 -17.50
C PRO A 54 6.51 7.55 -18.14
N ARG A 55 6.51 7.51 -19.47
CA ARG A 55 7.10 6.40 -20.22
C ARG A 55 8.63 6.45 -20.09
N ALA A 56 9.29 5.32 -20.30
CA ALA A 56 10.75 5.25 -20.20
C ALA A 56 11.45 6.20 -21.19
N ASP A 57 10.85 6.42 -22.36
CA ASP A 57 11.29 7.37 -23.39
C ASP A 57 11.00 8.84 -23.06
N GLU A 58 10.05 9.09 -22.15
CA GLU A 58 9.77 10.42 -21.59
C GLU A 58 10.71 10.76 -20.43
N GLN A 59 11.57 9.83 -20.01
CA GLN A 59 12.54 10.12 -18.96
C GLN A 59 13.59 11.13 -19.44
N PRO A 60 13.96 12.09 -18.58
CA PRO A 60 15.01 13.03 -18.91
C PRO A 60 16.32 12.30 -19.20
N VAL A 61 16.93 12.62 -20.34
CA VAL A 61 18.22 12.06 -20.73
C VAL A 61 19.28 12.57 -19.75
N PRO A 62 20.16 11.69 -19.23
CA PRO A 62 21.24 12.13 -18.37
C PRO A 62 22.10 13.17 -19.12
N PRO A 63 22.53 14.26 -18.46
CA PRO A 63 23.34 15.28 -19.09
C PRO A 63 24.67 14.68 -19.61
N ALA A 64 25.15 15.19 -20.75
CA ALA A 64 26.36 14.70 -21.44
C ALA A 64 27.64 14.80 -20.57
N HIS A 65 27.60 15.60 -19.53
CA HIS A 65 28.67 15.82 -18.58
C HIS A 65 28.08 15.80 -17.18
N ARG A 66 28.90 15.35 -16.23
CA ARG A 66 28.56 15.28 -14.82
C ARG A 66 28.23 16.70 -14.32
N SER A 67 26.95 16.97 -14.06
CA SER A 67 26.49 18.25 -13.51
C SER A 67 26.67 18.36 -12.00
N HIS A 68 27.10 17.28 -11.33
CA HIS A 68 27.37 17.30 -9.90
C HIS A 68 28.80 17.77 -9.62
N ILE A 69 28.92 18.74 -8.71
CA ILE A 69 30.18 19.01 -8.01
C ILE A 69 30.52 17.72 -7.26
N GLN A 70 31.70 17.15 -7.53
CA GLN A 70 32.21 16.03 -6.78
C GLN A 70 32.54 16.57 -5.38
N GLN A 71 31.54 16.57 -4.50
CA GLN A 71 31.81 16.68 -3.08
C GLN A 71 32.54 15.38 -2.76
N GLU A 72 33.85 15.50 -2.54
CA GLU A 72 34.59 14.53 -1.75
C GLU A 72 33.71 14.23 -0.53
N ASN A 73 33.23 12.99 -0.42
CA ASN A 73 32.62 12.56 0.82
C ASN A 73 33.71 12.66 1.87
N VAL A 74 33.75 13.77 2.61
CA VAL A 74 34.52 13.92 3.86
C VAL A 74 33.81 13.12 4.97
N HIS A 75 33.28 11.96 4.61
CA HIS A 75 32.88 10.94 5.55
C HIS A 75 34.16 10.11 5.75
N GLY A 76 34.65 10.08 7.00
CA GLY A 76 35.79 9.24 7.37
C GLY A 76 35.57 7.81 6.88
N GLU A 77 36.67 7.07 6.67
CA GLU A 77 36.65 5.74 6.04
C GLU A 77 35.45 4.92 6.52
N ASP A 78 34.43 4.77 5.65
CA ASP A 78 33.18 4.06 5.95
C ASP A 78 33.41 2.54 5.91
N ARG A 79 34.47 2.11 6.58
CA ARG A 79 34.98 0.76 6.65
C ARG A 79 34.69 0.22 8.03
N PHE A 80 33.73 -0.70 8.08
CA PHE A 80 33.50 -1.53 9.26
C PHE A 80 34.76 -2.35 9.62
N PRO A 81 34.95 -2.70 10.89
CA PRO A 81 36.01 -3.60 11.31
C PRO A 81 36.04 -4.90 10.48
N GLY A 82 37.24 -5.30 10.03
CA GLY A 82 37.43 -6.47 9.16
C GLY A 82 37.33 -7.82 9.87
N ASP A 83 37.08 -7.82 11.18
CA ASP A 83 36.90 -9.02 12.00
C ASP A 83 35.49 -9.62 11.88
N GLY A 84 34.57 -8.94 11.18
CA GLY A 84 33.20 -9.38 10.96
C GLY A 84 32.30 -9.24 12.18
N THR A 85 32.76 -8.56 13.23
CA THR A 85 31.98 -8.29 14.43
C THR A 85 30.92 -7.22 14.11
N ALA A 86 29.66 -7.50 14.44
CA ALA A 86 28.60 -6.51 14.33
C ALA A 86 28.81 -5.41 15.38
N LEU A 87 28.88 -4.15 14.93
CA LEU A 87 28.94 -2.99 15.82
C LEU A 87 27.61 -2.82 16.55
N SER A 88 27.64 -2.65 17.87
CA SER A 88 26.46 -2.24 18.63
C SER A 88 26.10 -0.78 18.34
N PRO A 89 24.86 -0.33 18.66
CA PRO A 89 24.42 1.04 18.39
C PRO A 89 25.33 2.13 18.99
N TYR A 90 26.03 1.84 20.09
CA TYR A 90 26.96 2.77 20.75
C TYR A 90 28.36 2.76 20.14
N GLU A 91 28.70 1.70 19.41
CA GLU A 91 29.98 1.52 18.70
C GLU A 91 29.89 1.97 17.24
N LEU A 92 28.67 2.30 16.76
CA LEU A 92 28.41 2.72 15.39
C LEU A 92 28.97 4.10 15.05
N GLY A 93 29.30 4.95 16.04
CA GLY A 93 30.04 6.20 15.86
C GLY A 93 29.65 7.02 14.61
N GLU A 94 30.65 7.32 13.77
CA GLU A 94 30.47 7.98 12.45
C GLU A 94 30.04 7.03 11.32
N HIS A 95 29.89 5.73 11.60
CA HIS A 95 29.51 4.66 10.65
C HIS A 95 27.99 4.48 10.48
N GLY A 96 27.20 5.54 10.64
CA GLY A 96 25.74 5.48 10.58
C GLY A 96 25.09 6.79 10.16
N THR A 97 24.24 6.70 9.13
CA THR A 97 23.35 7.75 8.56
C THR A 97 23.97 9.14 8.49
N GLY A 98 24.54 9.44 7.31
CA GLY A 98 25.24 10.68 6.96
C GLY A 98 24.74 11.92 7.69
N SER A 99 25.63 12.49 8.49
CA SER A 99 25.48 13.77 9.15
C SER A 99 25.12 14.84 8.12
N THR A 100 24.04 15.58 8.35
CA THR A 100 23.75 16.85 7.68
C THR A 100 25.05 17.67 7.62
N PRO A 101 25.45 18.21 6.45
CA PRO A 101 26.65 19.04 6.36
C PRO A 101 26.58 20.16 7.42
N PRO A 102 27.64 20.42 8.20
CA PRO A 102 27.67 21.62 9.00
C PRO A 102 27.53 22.82 8.06
N GLU A 103 26.59 23.71 8.36
CA GLU A 103 26.42 24.98 7.65
C GLU A 103 27.77 25.69 7.67
N SER A 104 28.49 25.67 6.54
CA SER A 104 29.71 26.44 6.42
C SER A 104 29.31 27.91 6.42
N ASP A 105 29.64 28.60 7.51
CA ASP A 105 29.50 30.04 7.66
C ASP A 105 30.34 30.72 6.56
N ARG A 106 29.73 30.98 5.40
CA ARG A 106 30.38 31.73 4.31
C ARG A 106 30.26 33.21 4.64
N PRO A 107 31.37 33.97 4.73
CA PRO A 107 31.30 35.42 4.78
C PRO A 107 30.56 35.90 3.52
N ARG A 108 29.50 36.68 3.71
CA ARG A 108 28.87 37.42 2.63
C ARG A 108 29.73 38.65 2.37
N ASP A 109 30.58 38.56 1.36
CA ASP A 109 31.25 39.71 0.75
C ASP A 109 30.45 40.21 -0.46
#